data_AF-A0A3D0Y1N3-F1
#
_entry.id   AF-A0A3D0Y1N3-F1
#
_cell.length_a   1.000
_cell.length_b   1.000
_cell.length_c   1.000
_cell.angle_alpha   90.00
_cell.angle_beta   90.00
_cell.angle_gamma   90.00
#
_symmetry.space_group_name_H-M   'P 1'
#
loop_
_entity.id
_entity.type
_entity.pdbx_description
1 polymer ?
#
loop_
_entity_poly.entity_id
_entity_poly.type
_entity_poly.pdbx_seq_one_letter_code
_entity_poly.pdbx_strand_id
1 'polypeptide(L)'
;MDNQKTLQQGTINQLQDYIKFKIKERGFENETLHERLVLLMEEVGELAKACRKISGMNIDTGREDKYKVGEEITDVLNMLFGVGIELEIDIEKEYFNKESKIDQRTYERSQKKIEK
;
A
#
# COMPACT_ATOMS: atom_id res chain seq x y z
N MET A 1 -4.28 -29.19 7.48
CA MET A 1 -4.23 -28.83 6.05
C MET A 1 -3.77 -27.39 6.03
N ASP A 2 -2.53 -27.14 5.60
CA ASP A 2 -2.04 -25.78 5.44
C ASP A 2 -2.92 -25.06 4.42
N ASN A 3 -3.68 -24.08 4.89
CA ASN A 3 -4.35 -23.13 3.99
C ASN A 3 -3.26 -22.22 3.42
N GLN A 4 -2.53 -22.71 2.42
CA GLN A 4 -1.56 -21.90 1.71
C GLN A 4 -2.33 -20.83 0.93
N LYS A 5 -2.28 -19.59 1.44
CA LYS A 5 -2.88 -18.44 0.76
C LYS A 5 -2.00 -18.09 -0.43
N THR A 6 -2.57 -18.09 -1.63
CA THR A 6 -1.91 -17.68 -2.87
C THR A 6 -2.57 -16.42 -3.40
N LEU A 7 -1.79 -15.46 -3.89
CA LEU A 7 -2.31 -14.31 -4.63
C LEU A 7 -2.53 -14.71 -6.10
N GLN A 8 -3.71 -14.44 -6.65
CA GLN A 8 -4.02 -14.75 -8.04
C GLN A 8 -3.26 -13.80 -8.97
N GLN A 9 -2.68 -14.34 -10.05
CA GLN A 9 -2.06 -13.53 -11.10
C GLN A 9 -3.11 -12.61 -11.74
N GLY A 10 -2.73 -11.37 -12.02
CA GLY A 10 -3.60 -10.33 -12.55
C GLY A 10 -4.30 -9.49 -11.49
N THR A 11 -4.30 -9.88 -10.20
CA THR A 11 -5.00 -9.10 -9.15
C THR A 11 -4.39 -7.71 -8.94
N ILE A 12 -3.06 -7.60 -8.94
CA ILE A 12 -2.40 -6.30 -8.74
C ILE A 12 -2.52 -5.46 -10.00
N ASN A 13 -2.35 -6.09 -11.18
CA ASN A 13 -2.52 -5.41 -12.46
C ASN A 13 -3.95 -4.87 -12.64
N GLN A 14 -4.99 -5.63 -12.27
CA GLN A 14 -6.37 -5.16 -12.31
C GLN A 14 -6.59 -3.93 -11.41
N LEU A 15 -5.99 -3.91 -10.22
CA LEU A 15 -6.03 -2.74 -9.35
C LEU A 15 -5.27 -1.55 -9.97
N GLN A 16 -4.10 -1.79 -10.56
CA GLN A 16 -3.33 -0.75 -11.25
C GLN A 16 -4.09 -0.14 -12.42
N ASP A 17 -4.73 -0.96 -13.25
CA ASP A 17 -5.59 -0.52 -14.36
C ASP A 17 -6.80 0.28 -13.85
N TYR A 18 -7.42 -0.18 -12.77
CA TYR A 18 -8.53 0.55 -12.13
C TYR A 18 -8.08 1.93 -11.65
N ILE A 19 -6.95 2.04 -10.94
CA ILE A 19 -6.42 3.31 -10.45
C ILE A 19 -6.03 4.22 -11.62
N LYS A 20 -5.39 3.68 -12.66
CA LYS A 20 -5.07 4.42 -13.89
C LYS A 20 -6.31 5.00 -14.55
N PHE A 21 -7.40 4.23 -14.61
CA PHE A 21 -8.69 4.71 -15.08
C PHE A 21 -9.22 5.86 -14.20
N LYS A 22 -9.16 5.74 -12.87
CA LYS A 22 -9.63 6.79 -11.95
C LYS A 22 -8.81 8.08 -12.03
N ILE A 23 -7.49 7.99 -12.21
CA ILE A 23 -6.60 9.15 -12.43
C ILE A 23 -7.06 9.90 -13.68
N LYS A 24 -7.28 9.18 -14.78
CA LYS A 24 -7.78 9.76 -16.03
C LYS A 24 -9.18 10.36 -15.89
N GLU A 25 -10.11 9.63 -15.27
CA GLU A 25 -11.49 10.09 -15.04
C GLU A 25 -11.53 11.40 -14.25
N ARG A 26 -10.62 11.57 -13.29
CA ARG A 26 -10.53 12.76 -12.44
C ARG A 26 -9.69 13.91 -13.04
N GLY A 27 -9.06 13.69 -14.21
CA GLY A 27 -8.27 14.71 -14.89
C GLY A 27 -6.85 14.90 -14.33
N PHE A 28 -6.32 13.91 -13.59
CA PHE A 28 -5.00 13.94 -12.96
C PHE A 28 -3.90 13.28 -13.82
N GLU A 29 -4.13 13.15 -15.12
CA GLU A 29 -3.20 12.48 -16.05
C GLU A 29 -1.96 13.31 -16.39
N ASN A 30 -1.97 14.61 -16.10
CA ASN A 30 -0.86 15.52 -16.38
C ASN A 30 0.04 15.80 -15.15
N GLU A 31 -0.23 15.14 -14.02
CA GLU A 31 0.60 15.25 -12.82
C GLU A 31 1.99 14.67 -13.08
N THR A 32 3.02 15.49 -12.89
CA THR A 32 4.40 15.06 -12.98
C THR A 32 4.76 14.09 -11.86
N LEU A 33 5.83 13.30 -12.07
CA LEU A 33 6.39 12.45 -11.03
C LEU A 33 6.67 13.20 -9.71
N HIS A 34 7.18 14.43 -9.80
CA HIS A 34 7.46 15.24 -8.60
C HIS A 34 6.18 15.61 -7.84
N GLU A 35 5.12 16.02 -8.54
CA GLU A 35 3.82 16.31 -7.93
C GLU A 35 3.23 15.07 -7.28
N ARG A 36 3.27 13.91 -7.96
CA ARG A 36 2.80 12.64 -7.39
C ARG A 36 3.56 12.24 -6.13
N LEU A 37 4.88 12.46 -6.08
CA LEU A 37 5.68 12.19 -4.89
C LEU A 37 5.34 13.13 -3.73
N VAL A 38 5.05 14.41 -4.02
CA VAL A 38 4.59 15.35 -2.99
C VAL A 38 3.25 14.90 -2.42
N LEU A 39 2.27 14.56 -3.26
CA LEU A 39 0.97 14.04 -2.84
C LEU A 39 1.11 12.75 -2.03
N LEU A 40 1.93 11.80 -2.48
CA LEU A 40 2.21 10.58 -1.71
C LEU A 40 2.73 10.89 -0.30
N MET A 41 3.63 11.87 -0.16
CA MET A 41 4.16 12.24 1.15
C MET A 41 3.12 12.94 2.04
N GLU A 42 2.18 13.67 1.44
CA GLU A 42 1.03 14.26 2.14
C GLU A 42 0.13 13.15 2.72
N GLU A 43 -0.29 12.18 1.91
CA GLU A 43 -1.12 11.05 2.36
C GLU A 43 -0.43 10.20 3.44
N VAL A 44 0.89 9.99 3.32
CA VAL A 44 1.66 9.31 4.36
C VAL A 44 1.67 10.10 5.67
N GLY A 45 1.70 11.43 5.59
CA GLY A 45 1.59 12.32 6.75
C GLY A 45 0.22 12.25 7.42
N GLU A 46 -0.84 12.21 6.62
CA GLU A 46 -2.23 12.06 7.09
C GLU A 46 -2.42 10.70 7.77
N LEU A 47 -1.94 9.63 7.15
CA LEU A 47 -1.91 8.28 7.73
C LEU A 47 -1.17 8.26 9.07
N ALA A 48 -0.01 8.91 9.17
CA ALA A 48 0.75 9.00 10.41
C ALA A 48 -0.04 9.73 11.51
N LYS A 49 -0.72 10.83 11.15
CA LYS A 49 -1.58 11.61 12.05
C LYS A 49 -2.79 10.79 12.53
N ALA A 50 -3.42 10.03 11.64
CA ALA A 50 -4.54 9.16 11.98
C ALA A 50 -4.08 8.01 12.90
N CYS A 51 -2.97 7.36 12.59
CA CYS A 51 -2.36 6.33 13.44
C CYS A 51 -1.98 6.86 14.83
N ARG A 52 -1.47 8.10 14.93
CA ARG A 52 -1.12 8.73 16.22
C ARG A 52 -2.32 8.86 17.15
N LYS A 53 -3.51 9.14 16.62
CA LYS A 53 -4.74 9.24 17.43
C LYS A 53 -5.11 7.89 18.05
N ILE A 54 -4.87 6.79 17.33
CA ILE A 54 -5.12 5.43 17.80
C ILE A 54 -4.07 4.96 18.83
N SER A 55 -2.79 5.35 18.68
CA SER A 55 -1.68 4.81 19.47
C SER A 55 -1.48 5.45 20.86
N GLY A 56 -2.12 6.59 21.16
CA GLY A 56 -2.27 7.06 22.54
C GLY A 56 -2.32 8.58 22.72
N MET A 57 -3.50 9.09 23.12
CA MET A 57 -3.76 10.10 24.17
C MET A 57 -5.15 10.70 23.95
N ASN A 58 -6.08 10.35 24.84
CA ASN A 58 -7.44 10.86 24.99
C ASN A 58 -8.53 10.30 24.04
N ILE A 59 -9.43 9.55 24.70
CA ILE A 59 -10.87 9.43 24.49
C ILE A 59 -11.33 8.25 23.61
N ASP A 60 -12.40 7.66 24.11
CA ASP A 60 -13.19 6.52 23.67
C ASP A 60 -13.85 6.77 22.29
N THR A 61 -13.19 6.39 21.19
CA THR A 61 -13.65 6.68 19.81
C THR A 61 -13.43 5.52 18.81
N GLY A 62 -13.39 4.27 19.32
CA GLY A 62 -12.81 3.09 18.65
C GLY A 62 -13.33 2.62 17.26
N ARG A 63 -14.30 3.32 16.63
CA ARG A 63 -14.75 3.07 15.24
C ARG A 63 -14.41 4.18 14.27
N GLU A 64 -14.63 5.45 14.64
CA GLU A 64 -14.42 6.58 13.73
C GLU A 64 -12.93 6.77 13.39
N ASP A 65 -12.05 6.59 14.37
CA ASP A 65 -10.60 6.72 14.13
C ASP A 65 -10.03 5.56 13.30
N LYS A 66 -10.59 4.35 13.43
CA LYS A 66 -10.21 3.21 12.59
C LYS A 66 -10.70 3.39 11.15
N TYR A 67 -11.88 3.98 10.96
CA TYR A 67 -12.40 4.30 9.64
C TYR A 67 -11.48 5.31 8.94
N LYS A 68 -11.10 6.39 9.62
CA LYS A 68 -10.13 7.37 9.09
C LYS A 68 -8.82 6.72 8.68
N VAL A 69 -8.23 5.87 9.53
CA VAL A 69 -7.00 5.13 9.15
C VAL A 69 -7.20 4.27 7.90
N GLY A 70 -8.39 3.67 7.72
CA GLY A 70 -8.71 2.91 6.51
C GLY A 70 -8.77 3.78 5.25
N GLU A 71 -9.32 4.99 5.36
CA GLU A 71 -9.30 5.99 4.28
C GLU A 71 -7.85 6.37 3.93
N GLU A 72 -7.06 6.79 4.92
CA GLU A 72 -5.66 7.20 4.69
C GLU A 72 -4.79 6.08 4.08
N ILE A 73 -5.01 4.82 4.50
CA ILE A 73 -4.31 3.66 3.87
C ILE A 73 -4.67 3.55 2.39
N THR A 74 -5.93 3.80 2.05
CA THR A 74 -6.42 3.73 0.67
C THR A 74 -5.83 4.87 -0.17
N ASP A 75 -5.71 6.06 0.41
CA ASP A 75 -5.12 7.21 -0.27
C ASP A 75 -3.63 7.04 -0.52
N VAL A 76 -2.87 6.54 0.49
CA VAL A 76 -1.47 6.13 0.30
C VAL A 76 -1.34 5.06 -0.78
N LEU A 77 -2.21 4.06 -0.80
CA LEU A 77 -2.20 3.00 -1.82
C LEU A 77 -2.43 3.59 -3.22
N ASN A 78 -3.43 4.46 -3.37
CA ASN A 78 -3.74 5.12 -4.64
C ASN A 78 -2.57 5.97 -5.14
N MET A 79 -1.95 6.78 -4.26
CA MET A 79 -0.80 7.62 -4.64
C MET A 79 0.43 6.79 -4.98
N LEU A 80 0.69 5.71 -4.25
CA LEU A 80 1.81 4.80 -4.54
C LEU A 80 1.65 4.14 -5.91
N PHE A 81 0.45 3.67 -6.24
CA PHE A 81 0.14 3.14 -7.58
C PHE A 81 0.25 4.23 -8.65
N GLY A 82 -0.19 5.45 -8.35
CA GLY A 82 -0.01 6.62 -9.23
C GLY A 82 1.46 6.85 -9.60
N VAL A 83 2.38 6.76 -8.63
CA VAL A 83 3.83 6.83 -8.89
C VAL A 83 4.30 5.70 -9.81
N GLY A 84 3.85 4.46 -9.57
CA GLY A 84 4.19 3.33 -10.44
C GLY A 84 3.67 3.48 -11.86
N ILE A 85 2.45 4.01 -12.03
CA ILE A 85 1.83 4.29 -13.32
C ILE A 85 2.62 5.35 -14.09
N GLU A 86 3.03 6.44 -13.43
CA GLU A 86 3.84 7.52 -14.02
C GLU A 86 5.22 7.05 -14.49
N LEU A 87 5.81 6.10 -13.76
CA LEU A 87 7.10 5.50 -14.09
C LEU A 87 7.00 4.33 -15.10
N GLU A 88 5.79 4.03 -15.60
CA GLU A 88 5.52 2.90 -16.50
C GLU A 88 5.96 1.53 -15.91
N ILE A 89 5.84 1.37 -14.59
CA ILE A 89 6.23 0.14 -13.89
C ILE A 89 5.07 -0.87 -13.88
N ASP A 90 5.36 -2.11 -14.28
CA ASP A 90 4.50 -3.28 -14.03
C ASP A 90 4.65 -3.72 -12.56
N ILE A 91 3.73 -3.23 -11.71
CA ILE A 91 3.81 -3.41 -10.25
C ILE A 91 3.66 -4.89 -9.89
N GLU A 92 2.80 -5.62 -10.59
CA GLU A 92 2.56 -7.04 -10.31
C GLU A 92 3.80 -7.88 -10.59
N LYS A 93 4.43 -7.66 -11.74
CA LYS A 93 5.68 -8.33 -12.09
C LYS A 93 6.77 -8.05 -11.05
N GLU A 94 6.94 -6.79 -10.65
CA GLU A 94 7.94 -6.44 -9.63
C GLU A 94 7.61 -7.01 -8.25
N TYR A 95 6.33 -7.09 -7.89
CA TYR A 95 5.87 -7.75 -6.67
C TYR A 95 6.27 -9.22 -6.62
N PHE A 96 5.93 -10.02 -7.65
CA PHE A 96 6.28 -11.44 -7.71
C PHE A 96 7.81 -11.68 -7.86
N ASN A 97 8.51 -10.81 -8.59
CA ASN A 97 9.98 -10.85 -8.67
C ASN A 97 10.64 -10.60 -7.31
N LYS A 98 10.01 -9.79 -6.45
CA LYS A 98 10.52 -9.52 -5.10
C LYS A 98 10.18 -10.63 -4.13
N GLU A 99 8.94 -11.12 -4.12
CA GLU A 99 8.50 -12.22 -3.27
C GLU A 99 9.34 -13.48 -3.48
N SER A 100 9.59 -13.86 -4.75
CA SER A 100 10.46 -15.01 -5.07
C SER A 100 11.89 -14.86 -4.52
N LYS A 101 12.41 -13.62 -4.42
CA LYS A 101 13.70 -13.33 -3.79
C LYS A 101 13.63 -13.32 -2.26
N ILE A 102 12.48 -12.98 -1.66
CA ILE A 102 12.25 -12.98 -0.21
C ILE A 102 12.09 -14.42 0.30
N ASP A 103 11.38 -15.28 -0.42
CA ASP A 103 11.22 -16.70 -0.07
C ASP A 103 12.55 -17.45 -0.06
N GLN A 104 13.54 -16.98 -0.83
CA GLN A 104 14.89 -17.51 -0.84
C GLN A 104 15.76 -17.00 0.33
N ARG A 105 15.31 -15.98 1.07
CA ARG A 105 16.02 -15.40 2.22
C ARG A 105 15.59 -16.10 3.51
N THR A 106 16.51 -16.82 4.14
CA THR A 106 16.32 -17.33 5.49
C THR A 106 16.60 -16.21 6.49
N TYR A 107 15.60 -15.76 7.25
CA TYR A 107 15.78 -14.73 8.28
C TYR A 107 16.10 -15.37 9.64
N GLU A 108 17.13 -14.91 10.35
CA GLU A 108 17.47 -15.43 11.70
C GLU A 108 16.35 -15.21 12.74
N ARG A 109 15.49 -14.21 12.53
CA ARG A 109 14.31 -13.94 13.41
C ARG A 109 13.19 -14.98 13.27
N SER A 110 13.06 -15.68 12.14
CA SER A 110 12.02 -16.72 12.00
C SER A 110 12.37 -18.02 12.74
N GLN A 111 13.65 -18.26 13.05
CA GLN A 111 14.10 -19.39 13.88
C GLN A 111 13.66 -19.25 15.35
N LYS A 112 13.73 -18.03 15.92
CA LYS A 112 13.39 -17.78 17.33
C LYS A 112 11.90 -17.91 17.69
N LYS A 113 11.00 -18.03 16.71
CA LYS A 113 9.55 -18.22 16.96
C LYS A 113 9.14 -19.68 17.08
N ILE A 114 10.01 -20.63 16.74
CA ILE A 114 9.72 -22.07 16.77
C ILE A 114 10.18 -22.71 18.11
N GLU A 115 11.00 -22.00 18.90
CA GLU A 115 11.55 -22.49 20.17
C GLU A 115 10.88 -21.92 21.44
N LYS A 116 9.64 -21.42 21.36
CA LYS A 116 8.88 -20.98 22.55
C LYS A 116 7.48 -21.55 22.61
#